data_AF-G4WHM9-F1
#
_entry.id   AF-G4WHM9-F1
#
_cell.length_a   1.000
_cell.length_b   1.000
_cell.length_c   1.000
_cell.angle_alpha   90.00
_cell.angle_beta   90.00
_cell.angle_gamma   90.00
#
_symmetry.space_group_name_H-M   'P 1'
#
loop_
_entity.id
_entity.type
_entity.pdbx_description
1 polymer ?
#
loop_
_entity_poly.entity_id
_entity_poly.type
_entity_poly.pdbx_seq_one_letter_code
_entity_poly.pdbx_strand_id
1 'polypeptide(L)'
;LLLAYLSTAPADFEQIWYFTRTELLLRDDGLAAWKWDPATTPHVADTNNASDGDILIAYALALAGSAWSKKDYLSEASHMAQALLSHAVVQVGGRTVLLPGAEGFGATDRDDGPVINPSYWVYEALPVMAVLAPSDNWQKLKDDGLSLLRSMQFGPRKLPADWVSLHAKPSPAEGFDAEFGYNAIRIPLYLVRAGITDKALLTRLQAGITGDGDAPAIIDLATGRSKQPLTEPGYRIVNDVVACVTSGTKLPASVRQFAPSLYYPSTLQLLGLA
;
A
#
# COMPACT_ATOMS: atom_id res chain seq x y z
N LEU A 1 5.35 10.30 8.48
CA LEU A 1 5.94 9.41 9.49
C LEU A 1 7.09 8.58 8.93
N LEU A 2 6.82 7.57 8.09
CA LEU A 2 7.87 6.65 7.60
C LEU A 2 9.06 7.37 6.94
N LEU A 3 8.81 8.30 6.03
CA LEU A 3 9.87 9.06 5.37
C LEU A 3 10.69 9.93 6.34
N ALA A 4 10.06 10.51 7.37
CA ALA A 4 10.77 11.27 8.42
C ALA A 4 11.65 10.36 9.28
N TYR A 5 11.20 9.12 9.55
CA TYR A 5 12.05 8.12 10.17
C TYR A 5 13.25 7.75 9.28
N LEU A 6 13.00 7.44 8.01
CA LEU A 6 14.04 7.04 7.04
C LEU A 6 15.07 8.15 6.79
N SER A 7 14.67 9.42 6.86
CA SER A 7 15.59 10.56 6.77
C SER A 7 16.25 10.96 8.09
N THR A 8 16.03 10.22 9.18
CA THR A 8 16.54 10.53 10.53
C THR A 8 16.12 11.94 11.01
N ALA A 9 14.85 12.30 10.79
CA ALA A 9 14.25 13.59 11.15
C ALA A 9 13.22 13.43 12.29
N PRO A 10 13.67 13.28 13.56
CA PRO A 10 12.76 13.01 14.69
C PRO A 10 11.80 14.16 15.00
N ALA A 11 12.20 15.42 14.78
CA ALA A 11 11.32 16.58 15.00
C ALA A 11 10.15 16.60 14.02
N ASP A 12 10.42 16.37 12.72
CA ASP A 12 9.38 16.25 11.69
C ASP A 12 8.47 15.05 11.97
N PHE A 13 9.05 13.93 12.42
CA PHE A 13 8.29 12.75 12.80
C PHE A 13 7.31 13.07 13.94
N GLU A 14 7.77 13.72 15.01
CA GLU A 14 6.95 14.08 16.16
C GLU A 14 5.82 15.05 15.77
N GLN A 15 6.09 16.04 14.90
CA GLN A 15 5.08 16.96 14.42
C GLN A 15 3.98 16.26 13.60
N ILE A 16 4.37 15.39 12.68
CA ILE A 16 3.42 14.61 11.88
C ILE A 16 2.62 13.66 12.79
N TRP A 17 3.27 13.03 13.76
CA TRP A 17 2.61 12.10 14.67
C TRP A 17 1.61 12.81 15.58
N TYR A 18 1.99 13.97 16.14
CA TYR A 18 1.11 14.77 16.97
C TYR A 18 -0.18 15.13 16.24
N PHE A 19 -0.08 15.60 14.98
CA PHE A 19 -1.25 15.88 14.15
C PHE A 19 -2.08 14.62 13.93
N THR A 20 -1.45 13.53 13.49
CA THR A 20 -2.13 12.24 13.22
C THR A 20 -2.91 11.75 14.43
N ARG A 21 -2.29 11.72 15.60
CA ARG A 21 -2.92 11.27 16.84
C ARG A 21 -4.07 12.17 17.28
N THR A 22 -3.95 13.48 17.07
CA THR A 22 -4.95 14.45 17.56
C THR A 22 -6.15 14.56 16.64
N GLU A 23 -5.92 14.48 15.33
CA GLU A 23 -6.92 14.81 14.31
C GLU A 23 -7.52 13.57 13.63
N LEU A 24 -6.82 12.42 13.65
CA LEU A 24 -7.23 11.22 12.93
C LEU A 24 -7.53 10.02 13.83
N LEU A 25 -6.86 9.87 14.98
CA LEU A 25 -7.18 8.81 15.95
C LEU A 25 -8.41 9.17 16.80
N LEU A 26 -9.55 9.31 16.12
CA LEU A 26 -10.85 9.68 16.72
C LEU A 26 -11.73 8.45 17.01
N ARG A 27 -11.36 7.29 16.48
CA ARG A 27 -12.08 6.02 16.66
C ARG A 27 -11.71 5.38 18.01
N ASP A 28 -12.64 4.64 18.59
CA ASP A 28 -12.46 3.87 19.83
C ASP A 28 -11.84 2.48 19.61
N ASP A 29 -11.73 2.04 18.36
CA ASP A 29 -11.11 0.77 17.96
C ASP A 29 -9.59 0.86 17.75
N GLY A 30 -9.00 2.06 17.82
CA GLY A 30 -7.57 2.28 17.64
C GLY A 30 -7.10 2.43 16.19
N LEU A 31 -8.00 2.57 15.21
CA LEU A 31 -7.66 2.88 13.82
C LEU A 31 -7.78 4.38 13.53
N ALA A 32 -7.12 4.85 12.47
CA ALA A 32 -7.16 6.25 12.07
C ALA A 32 -8.26 6.52 11.05
N ALA A 33 -9.03 7.59 11.23
CA ALA A 33 -9.89 8.11 10.18
C ALA A 33 -9.06 8.41 8.92
N TRP A 34 -9.53 8.00 7.75
CA TRP A 34 -8.70 8.01 6.55
C TRP A 34 -8.49 9.40 5.95
N LYS A 35 -9.39 10.34 6.22
CA LYS A 35 -9.38 11.66 5.59
C LYS A 35 -9.71 12.77 6.59
N TRP A 36 -8.85 13.79 6.57
CA TRP A 36 -9.07 15.09 7.19
C TRP A 36 -9.09 16.16 6.12
N ASP A 37 -10.11 17.03 6.16
CA ASP A 37 -10.33 18.08 5.18
C ASP A 37 -10.44 19.46 5.88
N PRO A 38 -9.46 20.36 5.68
CA PRO A 38 -9.45 21.68 6.33
C PRO A 38 -10.63 22.55 5.92
N ALA A 39 -11.29 22.26 4.79
CA ALA A 39 -12.39 23.04 4.26
C ALA A 39 -13.76 22.63 4.84
N THR A 40 -13.82 21.59 5.68
CA THR A 40 -15.07 21.05 6.23
C THR A 40 -15.14 21.19 7.76
N THR A 41 -16.35 21.25 8.31
CA THR A 41 -16.60 21.22 9.76
C THR A 41 -17.70 20.20 10.07
N PRO A 42 -17.42 19.10 10.81
CA PRO A 42 -16.11 18.70 11.34
C PRO A 42 -15.09 18.39 10.22
N HIS A 43 -13.79 18.53 10.49
CA HIS A 43 -12.72 18.24 9.52
C HIS A 43 -12.65 16.76 9.11
N VAL A 44 -13.20 15.87 9.94
CA VAL A 44 -13.37 14.44 9.64
C VAL A 44 -14.86 14.18 9.46
N ALA A 45 -15.29 14.03 8.20
CA ALA A 45 -16.68 13.73 7.85
C ALA A 45 -16.99 12.23 7.77
N ASP A 46 -15.96 11.42 7.51
CA ASP A 46 -16.03 9.96 7.45
C ASP A 46 -15.01 9.40 8.45
N THR A 47 -15.50 8.68 9.45
CA THR A 47 -14.68 8.10 10.50
C THR A 47 -14.12 6.72 10.12
N ASN A 48 -14.48 6.16 8.96
CA ASN A 48 -13.90 4.89 8.51
C ASN A 48 -12.38 5.02 8.30
N ASN A 49 -11.67 3.90 8.35
CA ASN A 49 -10.22 3.86 8.19
C ASN A 49 -9.81 3.45 6.78
N ALA A 50 -8.52 3.62 6.49
CA ALA A 50 -7.86 3.02 5.35
C ALA A 50 -6.69 2.17 5.86
N SER A 51 -6.77 0.85 5.69
CA SER A 51 -5.87 -0.09 6.35
C SER A 51 -4.41 0.04 5.89
N ASP A 52 -4.14 0.54 4.68
CA ASP A 52 -2.78 0.86 4.24
C ASP A 52 -2.18 2.02 5.04
N GLY A 53 -2.97 3.06 5.28
CA GLY A 53 -2.62 4.17 6.16
C GLY A 53 -2.31 3.69 7.57
N ASP A 54 -3.19 2.88 8.15
CA ASP A 54 -2.99 2.32 9.49
C ASP A 54 -1.71 1.47 9.58
N ILE A 55 -1.46 0.59 8.61
CA ILE A 55 -0.24 -0.22 8.55
C ILE A 55 1.00 0.69 8.47
N LEU A 56 0.97 1.74 7.64
CA LEU A 56 2.09 2.67 7.49
C LEU A 56 2.34 3.49 8.76
N ILE A 57 1.29 3.89 9.49
CA ILE A 57 1.41 4.57 10.79
C ILE A 57 2.04 3.62 11.81
N ALA A 58 1.46 2.44 12.01
CA ALA A 58 1.95 1.44 12.96
C ALA A 58 3.40 1.03 12.66
N TYR A 59 3.73 0.81 11.39
CA TYR A 59 5.09 0.46 10.95
C TYR A 59 6.07 1.58 11.27
N ALA A 60 5.76 2.83 10.92
CA ALA A 60 6.63 3.95 11.19
C ALA A 60 6.84 4.20 12.70
N LEU A 61 5.78 4.07 13.50
CA LEU A 61 5.84 4.16 14.96
C LEU A 61 6.69 3.05 15.57
N ALA A 62 6.59 1.81 15.07
CA ALA A 62 7.40 0.70 15.55
C ALA A 62 8.89 0.90 15.26
N LEU A 63 9.23 1.30 14.03
CA LEU A 63 10.59 1.59 13.62
C LEU A 63 11.21 2.72 14.46
N ALA A 64 10.49 3.86 14.56
CA ALA A 64 10.90 5.00 15.35
C ALA A 64 10.99 4.67 16.86
N GLY A 65 10.00 3.94 17.38
CA GLY A 65 9.91 3.53 18.77
C GLY A 65 11.09 2.66 19.19
N SER A 66 11.45 1.69 18.35
CA SER A 66 12.63 0.84 18.57
C SER A 66 13.93 1.64 18.44
N ALA A 67 14.09 2.45 17.39
CA ALA A 67 15.34 3.16 17.12
C ALA A 67 15.63 4.29 18.13
N TRP A 68 14.59 4.98 18.60
CA TRP A 68 14.71 6.14 19.48
C TRP A 68 14.32 5.83 20.93
N SER A 69 14.11 4.55 21.27
CA SER A 69 13.70 4.10 22.61
C SER A 69 12.43 4.79 23.13
N LYS A 70 11.46 5.06 22.26
CA LYS A 70 10.18 5.70 22.58
C LYS A 70 9.11 4.63 22.84
N LYS A 71 8.92 4.28 24.12
CA LYS A 71 7.94 3.25 24.54
C LYS A 71 6.51 3.58 24.12
N ASP A 72 6.14 4.86 24.18
CA ASP A 72 4.78 5.29 23.79
C ASP A 72 4.52 5.01 22.31
N TYR A 73 5.50 5.21 21.42
CA TYR A 73 5.36 4.86 20.00
C TYR A 73 5.17 3.35 19.79
N LEU A 74 5.90 2.53 20.54
CA LEU A 74 5.74 1.07 20.48
C LEU A 74 4.38 0.63 21.00
N SER A 75 3.87 1.26 22.06
CA SER A 75 2.55 0.97 22.61
C SER A 75 1.45 1.27 21.59
N GLU A 76 1.49 2.45 20.97
CA GLU A 76 0.51 2.85 19.96
C GLU A 76 0.60 1.98 18.70
N ALA A 77 1.81 1.67 18.23
CA ALA A 77 2.02 0.74 17.12
C ALA A 77 1.42 -0.64 17.42
N SER A 78 1.57 -1.13 18.65
CA SER A 78 1.03 -2.43 19.08
C SER A 78 -0.49 -2.42 19.15
N HIS A 79 -1.10 -1.34 19.66
CA HIS A 79 -2.55 -1.18 19.66
C HIS A 79 -3.12 -1.14 18.24
N MET A 80 -2.54 -0.34 17.33
CA MET A 80 -2.98 -0.28 15.93
C MET A 80 -2.83 -1.63 15.20
N ALA A 81 -1.74 -2.36 15.44
CA ALA A 81 -1.56 -3.69 14.86
C ALA A 81 -2.63 -4.69 15.36
N GLN A 82 -2.97 -4.65 16.65
CA GLN A 82 -4.05 -5.48 17.21
C GLN A 82 -5.41 -5.10 16.64
N ALA A 83 -5.68 -3.81 16.45
CA ALA A 83 -6.90 -3.31 15.83
C ALA A 83 -7.04 -3.79 14.38
N LEU A 84 -5.98 -3.66 13.57
CA LEU A 84 -5.95 -4.17 12.20
C LEU A 84 -6.22 -5.68 12.14
N LEU A 85 -5.60 -6.45 13.03
CA LEU A 85 -5.81 -7.90 13.11
C LEU A 85 -7.27 -8.25 13.45
N SER A 86 -7.92 -7.44 14.27
CA SER A 86 -9.29 -7.68 14.76
C SER A 86 -10.36 -7.21 13.76
N HIS A 87 -10.09 -6.13 13.03
CA HIS A 87 -11.11 -5.43 12.24
C HIS A 87 -10.90 -5.51 10.72
N ALA A 88 -9.66 -5.69 10.24
CA ALA A 88 -9.35 -5.65 8.81
C ALA A 88 -8.74 -6.96 8.27
N VAL A 89 -8.13 -7.80 9.11
CA VAL A 89 -7.57 -9.09 8.67
C VAL A 89 -8.62 -10.20 8.81
N VAL A 90 -9.09 -10.72 7.68
CA VAL A 90 -10.21 -11.67 7.62
C VAL A 90 -9.87 -12.95 6.85
N GLN A 91 -10.67 -14.00 7.06
CA GLN A 91 -10.57 -15.26 6.30
C GLN A 91 -11.62 -15.30 5.19
N VAL A 92 -11.20 -15.51 3.95
CA VAL A 92 -12.05 -15.56 2.75
C VAL A 92 -11.65 -16.76 1.91
N GLY A 93 -12.56 -17.72 1.75
CA GLY A 93 -12.31 -18.89 0.89
C GLY A 93 -11.05 -19.68 1.25
N GLY A 94 -10.72 -19.76 2.54
CA GLY A 94 -9.51 -20.44 3.05
C GLY A 94 -8.21 -19.64 2.93
N ARG A 95 -8.28 -18.35 2.56
CA ARG A 95 -7.15 -17.41 2.52
C ARG A 95 -7.31 -16.30 3.54
N THR A 96 -6.18 -15.80 4.04
CA THR A 96 -6.11 -14.62 4.90
C THR A 96 -5.92 -13.38 4.03
N VAL A 97 -6.81 -12.39 4.16
CA VAL A 97 -6.78 -11.16 3.36
C VAL A 97 -6.93 -9.92 4.25
N LEU A 98 -6.48 -8.78 3.75
CA LEU A 98 -6.65 -7.47 4.38
C LEU A 98 -7.78 -6.72 3.66
N LEU A 99 -8.82 -6.36 4.41
CA LEU A 99 -9.87 -5.46 3.94
C LEU A 99 -9.33 -4.02 3.89
N PRO A 100 -9.70 -3.24 2.87
CA PRO A 100 -9.26 -1.85 2.71
C PRO A 100 -9.66 -0.91 3.86
N GLY A 101 -10.71 -1.25 4.60
CA GLY A 101 -11.18 -0.57 5.79
C GLY A 101 -11.99 -1.53 6.66
N ALA A 102 -12.28 -1.13 7.89
CA ALA A 102 -13.05 -1.91 8.86
C ALA A 102 -14.51 -2.09 8.41
N GLU A 103 -15.03 -1.14 7.62
CA GLU A 103 -16.41 -1.15 7.13
C GLU A 103 -16.46 -0.96 5.60
N GLY A 104 -17.45 -1.57 4.94
CA GLY A 104 -17.82 -1.28 3.55
C GLY A 104 -17.16 -2.18 2.49
N PHE A 105 -16.32 -3.12 2.90
CA PHE A 105 -15.56 -4.01 2.01
C PHE A 105 -15.73 -5.49 2.31
N GLY A 106 -16.44 -5.84 3.38
CA GLY A 106 -16.71 -7.22 3.77
C GLY A 106 -17.67 -7.94 2.83
N ALA A 107 -17.76 -9.26 2.98
CA ALA A 107 -18.64 -10.11 2.17
C ALA A 107 -20.14 -9.79 2.35
N THR A 108 -20.52 -9.21 3.48
CA THR A 108 -21.90 -8.79 3.78
C THR A 108 -22.18 -7.33 3.44
N ASP A 109 -21.16 -6.55 3.13
CA ASP A 109 -21.29 -5.10 2.91
C ASP A 109 -21.62 -4.77 1.45
N ARG A 110 -21.33 -5.70 0.54
CA ARG A 110 -21.44 -5.53 -0.92
C ARG A 110 -21.83 -6.83 -1.60
N ASP A 111 -22.59 -6.74 -2.68
CA ASP A 111 -22.97 -7.89 -3.52
C ASP A 111 -21.75 -8.56 -4.18
N ASP A 112 -20.72 -7.79 -4.50
CA ASP A 112 -19.44 -8.27 -5.03
C ASP A 112 -18.37 -8.48 -3.94
N GLY A 113 -18.77 -8.48 -2.67
CA GLY A 113 -17.87 -8.59 -1.53
C GLY A 113 -17.31 -10.01 -1.29
N PRO A 114 -16.17 -10.12 -0.60
CA PRO A 114 -15.36 -9.03 -0.09
C PRO A 114 -14.48 -8.41 -1.18
N VAL A 115 -14.24 -7.10 -1.09
CA VAL A 115 -13.39 -6.35 -2.02
C VAL A 115 -12.07 -6.02 -1.33
N ILE A 116 -10.95 -6.26 -2.01
CA ILE A 116 -9.61 -5.93 -1.54
C ILE A 116 -8.94 -4.91 -2.45
N ASN A 117 -7.95 -4.21 -1.92
CA ASN A 117 -7.01 -3.41 -2.69
C ASN A 117 -5.61 -4.04 -2.54
N PRO A 118 -5.08 -4.74 -3.55
CA PRO A 118 -3.80 -5.45 -3.41
C PRO A 118 -2.62 -4.51 -3.13
N SER A 119 -2.76 -3.21 -3.41
CA SER A 119 -1.74 -2.22 -3.08
C SER A 119 -1.68 -1.85 -1.60
N TYR A 120 -2.65 -2.31 -0.79
CA TYR A 120 -2.68 -2.05 0.65
C TYR A 120 -1.80 -3.05 1.43
N TRP A 121 -1.32 -4.09 0.77
CA TRP A 121 -0.38 -5.06 1.34
C TRP A 121 1.03 -4.49 1.36
N VAL A 122 1.33 -3.64 2.35
CA VAL A 122 2.67 -3.10 2.61
C VAL A 122 3.56 -4.21 3.16
N TYR A 123 4.07 -5.06 2.26
CA TYR A 123 4.72 -6.33 2.61
C TYR A 123 5.89 -6.23 3.59
N GLU A 124 6.65 -5.12 3.56
CA GLU A 124 7.78 -4.90 4.47
C GLU A 124 7.32 -4.67 5.92
N ALA A 125 6.09 -4.20 6.11
CA ALA A 125 5.52 -3.94 7.43
C ALA A 125 4.94 -5.20 8.08
N LEU A 126 4.52 -6.21 7.30
CA LEU A 126 3.81 -7.39 7.84
C LEU A 126 4.63 -8.19 8.88
N PRO A 127 5.96 -8.42 8.71
CA PRO A 127 6.76 -9.04 9.76
C PRO A 127 6.85 -8.19 11.03
N VAL A 128 6.82 -6.86 10.91
CA VAL A 128 6.80 -5.94 12.06
C VAL A 128 5.45 -6.02 12.77
N MET A 129 4.34 -6.07 12.02
CA MET A 129 3.00 -6.30 12.60
C MET A 129 2.95 -7.60 13.41
N ALA A 130 3.61 -8.66 12.94
CA ALA A 130 3.69 -9.93 13.67
C ALA A 130 4.47 -9.86 14.98
N VAL A 131 5.42 -8.92 15.11
CA VAL A 131 6.12 -8.64 16.39
C VAL A 131 5.25 -7.81 17.32
N LEU A 132 4.54 -6.81 16.78
CA LEU A 132 3.68 -5.89 17.53
C LEU A 132 2.39 -6.57 18.07
N ALA A 133 1.79 -7.44 17.26
CA ALA A 133 0.57 -8.17 17.56
C ALA A 133 0.73 -9.65 17.14
N PRO A 134 1.35 -10.50 17.98
CA PRO A 134 1.68 -11.88 17.61
C PRO A 134 0.48 -12.71 17.14
N SER A 135 0.54 -13.16 15.88
CA SER A 135 -0.46 -14.02 15.25
C SER A 135 0.08 -14.62 13.95
N ASP A 136 -0.26 -15.89 13.67
CA ASP A 136 0.07 -16.55 12.40
C ASP A 136 -0.61 -15.89 11.20
N ASN A 137 -1.67 -15.12 11.42
CA ASN A 137 -2.42 -14.48 10.34
C ASN A 137 -1.59 -13.44 9.58
N TRP A 138 -0.58 -12.82 10.19
CA TRP A 138 0.32 -11.89 9.48
C TRP A 138 1.16 -12.59 8.42
N GLN A 139 1.72 -13.76 8.78
CA GLN A 139 2.48 -14.57 7.85
C GLN A 139 1.57 -15.17 6.78
N LYS A 140 0.38 -15.66 7.15
CA LYS A 140 -0.62 -16.12 6.18
C LYS A 140 -1.06 -15.01 5.24
N LEU A 141 -1.31 -13.79 5.73
CA LEU A 141 -1.65 -12.63 4.90
C LEU A 141 -0.56 -12.35 3.86
N LYS A 142 0.71 -12.40 4.25
CA LYS A 142 1.84 -12.26 3.33
C LYS A 142 1.82 -13.35 2.24
N ASP A 143 1.69 -14.61 2.65
CA ASP A 143 1.78 -15.75 1.74
C ASP A 143 0.57 -15.84 0.80
N ASP A 144 -0.64 -15.65 1.34
CA ASP A 144 -1.89 -15.63 0.60
C ASP A 144 -1.98 -14.40 -0.32
N GLY A 145 -1.50 -13.23 0.13
CA GLY A 145 -1.40 -12.03 -0.70
C GLY A 145 -0.49 -12.24 -1.91
N LEU A 146 0.67 -12.88 -1.74
CA LEU A 146 1.56 -13.24 -2.84
C LEU A 146 0.94 -14.28 -3.79
N SER A 147 0.26 -15.28 -3.24
CA SER A 147 -0.49 -16.27 -4.02
C SER A 147 -1.58 -15.61 -4.86
N LEU A 148 -2.35 -14.69 -4.26
CA LEU A 148 -3.38 -13.90 -4.91
C LEU A 148 -2.81 -13.02 -6.03
N LEU A 149 -1.73 -12.25 -5.77
CA LEU A 149 -1.08 -11.42 -6.78
C LEU A 149 -0.61 -12.20 -8.01
N ARG A 150 -0.12 -13.43 -7.81
CA ARG A 150 0.26 -14.32 -8.93
C ARG A 150 -0.96 -14.75 -9.75
N SER A 151 -2.12 -14.90 -9.12
CA SER A 151 -3.37 -15.28 -9.80
C SER A 151 -4.08 -14.10 -10.49
N MET A 152 -3.92 -12.88 -9.99
CA MET A 152 -4.50 -11.64 -10.55
C MET A 152 -3.78 -11.23 -11.84
N GLN A 153 -4.22 -11.84 -12.94
CA GLN A 153 -3.71 -11.64 -14.29
C GLN A 153 -4.85 -11.19 -15.20
N PHE A 154 -5.37 -9.98 -14.97
CA PHE A 154 -6.47 -9.43 -15.76
C PHE A 154 -5.96 -8.80 -17.05
N GLY A 155 -6.76 -8.97 -18.11
CA GLY A 155 -6.51 -8.32 -19.39
C GLY A 155 -5.33 -8.85 -20.22
N PRO A 156 -5.12 -8.29 -21.42
CA PRO A 156 -4.01 -8.67 -22.30
C PRO A 156 -2.63 -8.46 -21.66
N ARG A 157 -2.52 -7.49 -20.74
CA ARG A 157 -1.28 -7.15 -20.03
C ARG A 157 -1.03 -7.96 -18.77
N LYS A 158 -1.99 -8.81 -18.36
CA LYS A 158 -1.90 -9.67 -17.17
C LYS A 158 -1.52 -8.86 -15.93
N LEU A 159 -2.27 -7.82 -15.62
CA LEU A 159 -2.05 -6.95 -14.45
C LEU A 159 -3.12 -7.20 -13.38
N PRO A 160 -2.82 -6.95 -12.08
CA PRO A 160 -3.87 -6.82 -11.07
C PRO A 160 -4.67 -5.54 -11.30
N ALA A 161 -5.88 -5.48 -10.74
CA ALA A 161 -6.67 -4.25 -10.68
C ALA A 161 -6.38 -3.46 -9.40
N ASP A 162 -6.71 -2.17 -9.40
CA ASP A 162 -6.69 -1.34 -8.19
C ASP A 162 -7.60 -1.93 -7.10
N TRP A 163 -8.81 -2.36 -7.47
CA TRP A 163 -9.80 -2.96 -6.59
C TRP A 163 -10.23 -4.32 -7.13
N VAL A 164 -10.19 -5.35 -6.29
CA VAL A 164 -10.43 -6.74 -6.69
C VAL A 164 -11.50 -7.36 -5.80
N SER A 165 -12.58 -7.83 -6.41
CA SER A 165 -13.58 -8.67 -5.75
C SER A 165 -13.02 -10.08 -5.54
N LEU A 166 -13.29 -10.64 -4.36
CA LEU A 166 -13.03 -12.02 -4.00
C LEU A 166 -14.32 -12.81 -3.73
N HIS A 167 -15.47 -12.31 -4.18
CA HIS A 167 -16.76 -13.00 -4.05
C HIS A 167 -16.71 -14.41 -4.68
N ALA A 168 -15.97 -14.55 -5.78
CA ALA A 168 -15.69 -15.82 -6.43
C ALA A 168 -14.21 -15.93 -6.82
N LYS A 169 -13.92 -16.27 -8.09
CA LYS A 169 -12.56 -16.10 -8.62
C LYS A 169 -12.22 -14.61 -8.64
N PRO A 170 -10.97 -14.21 -8.31
CA PRO A 170 -10.58 -12.81 -8.33
C PRO A 170 -10.98 -12.14 -9.64
N SER A 171 -11.63 -10.97 -9.55
CA SER A 171 -12.02 -10.14 -10.69
C SER A 171 -11.94 -8.66 -10.31
N PRO A 172 -11.79 -7.72 -11.26
CA PRO A 172 -11.98 -6.30 -10.96
C PRO A 172 -13.32 -6.07 -10.24
N ALA A 173 -13.30 -5.29 -9.16
CA ALA A 173 -14.48 -5.04 -8.32
C ALA A 173 -15.52 -4.15 -9.03
N GLU A 174 -16.80 -4.39 -8.76
CA GLU A 174 -17.91 -3.62 -9.33
C GLU A 174 -17.98 -2.21 -8.73
N GLY A 175 -18.37 -1.22 -9.54
CA GLY A 175 -18.42 0.18 -9.11
C GLY A 175 -17.05 0.89 -9.04
N PHE A 176 -15.97 0.20 -9.40
CA PHE A 176 -14.63 0.78 -9.60
C PHE A 176 -14.22 0.67 -11.07
N ASP A 177 -13.33 1.56 -11.50
CA ASP A 177 -12.71 1.44 -12.82
C ASP A 177 -11.90 0.14 -12.89
N ALA A 178 -12.13 -0.66 -13.94
CA ALA A 178 -11.38 -1.89 -14.20
C ALA A 178 -9.99 -1.56 -14.78
N GLU A 179 -9.12 -0.99 -13.95
CA GLU A 179 -7.79 -0.52 -14.33
C GLU A 179 -6.68 -1.01 -13.41
N PHE A 180 -5.46 -1.05 -13.96
CA PHE A 180 -4.25 -0.89 -13.17
C PHE A 180 -3.93 0.61 -13.12
N GLY A 181 -4.03 1.22 -11.95
CA GLY A 181 -3.99 2.67 -11.82
C GLY A 181 -3.09 3.15 -10.70
N TYR A 182 -3.51 4.26 -10.08
CA TYR A 182 -2.74 4.90 -9.04
C TYR A 182 -2.58 4.02 -7.80
N ASN A 183 -3.48 3.09 -7.49
CA ASN A 183 -3.26 2.19 -6.36
C ASN A 183 -2.23 1.12 -6.72
N ALA A 184 -2.50 0.36 -7.79
CA ALA A 184 -1.74 -0.84 -8.13
C ALA A 184 -0.27 -0.56 -8.48
N ILE A 185 0.09 0.65 -8.91
CA ILE A 185 1.51 1.04 -9.13
C ILE A 185 2.38 0.89 -7.88
N ARG A 186 1.80 0.92 -6.67
CA ARG A 186 2.53 0.70 -5.40
C ARG A 186 2.93 -0.76 -5.19
N ILE A 187 2.23 -1.72 -5.81
CA ILE A 187 2.45 -3.17 -5.63
C ILE A 187 3.91 -3.56 -5.93
N PRO A 188 4.47 -3.33 -7.14
CA PRO A 188 5.86 -3.70 -7.42
C PRO A 188 6.87 -3.00 -6.50
N LEU A 189 6.60 -1.76 -6.10
CA LEU A 189 7.45 -1.03 -5.15
C LEU A 189 7.46 -1.72 -3.77
N TYR A 190 6.29 -2.04 -3.21
CA TYR A 190 6.21 -2.72 -1.92
C TYR A 190 6.77 -4.15 -1.94
N LEU A 191 6.64 -4.87 -3.05
CA LEU A 191 7.29 -6.16 -3.23
C LEU A 191 8.81 -6.03 -3.13
N VAL A 192 9.40 -5.10 -3.88
CA VAL A 192 10.85 -4.89 -3.88
C VAL A 192 11.35 -4.40 -2.53
N ARG A 193 10.67 -3.43 -1.90
CA ARG A 193 11.04 -2.91 -0.57
C ARG A 193 11.00 -4.00 0.51
N ALA A 194 10.09 -4.97 0.39
CA ALA A 194 10.02 -6.13 1.27
C ALA A 194 11.08 -7.22 0.99
N GLY A 195 12.00 -7.00 0.03
CA GLY A 195 13.00 -7.98 -0.38
C GLY A 195 12.43 -9.16 -1.14
N ILE A 196 11.23 -9.05 -1.71
CA ILE A 196 10.59 -10.12 -2.47
C ILE A 196 11.15 -10.15 -3.88
N THR A 197 11.95 -11.17 -4.18
CA THR A 197 12.74 -11.29 -5.42
C THR A 197 12.14 -12.28 -6.43
N ASP A 198 10.83 -12.50 -6.38
CA ASP A 198 10.10 -13.31 -7.38
C ASP A 198 10.19 -12.65 -8.76
N LYS A 199 11.22 -13.05 -9.52
CA LYS A 199 11.57 -12.43 -10.80
C LYS A 199 10.43 -12.56 -11.83
N ALA A 200 9.72 -13.68 -11.84
CA ALA A 200 8.62 -13.89 -12.78
C ALA A 200 7.45 -12.93 -12.49
N LEU A 201 7.09 -12.75 -11.22
CA LEU A 201 6.08 -11.78 -10.80
C LEU A 201 6.51 -10.35 -11.14
N LEU A 202 7.72 -9.94 -10.73
CA LEU A 202 8.22 -8.59 -10.91
C LEU A 202 8.38 -8.21 -12.38
N THR A 203 8.98 -9.08 -13.21
CA THR A 203 9.13 -8.81 -14.66
C THR A 203 7.78 -8.76 -15.37
N ARG A 204 6.80 -9.60 -14.98
CA ARG A 204 5.43 -9.50 -15.51
C ARG A 204 4.81 -8.14 -15.20
N LEU A 205 4.86 -7.72 -13.94
CA LEU A 205 4.28 -6.44 -13.52
C LEU A 205 4.95 -5.28 -14.26
N GLN A 206 6.28 -5.22 -14.25
CA GLN A 206 7.05 -4.21 -14.96
C GLN A 206 6.71 -4.14 -16.47
N ALA A 207 6.67 -5.29 -17.15
CA ALA A 207 6.32 -5.34 -18.57
C ALA A 207 4.87 -4.88 -18.82
N GLY A 208 3.94 -5.28 -17.96
CA GLY A 208 2.53 -4.91 -18.10
C GLY A 208 2.28 -3.41 -17.90
N ILE A 209 2.92 -2.79 -16.90
CA ILE A 209 2.71 -1.38 -16.56
C ILE A 209 3.41 -0.41 -17.50
N THR A 210 4.43 -0.86 -18.23
CA THR A 210 5.19 -0.02 -19.14
C THR A 210 4.36 0.33 -20.38
N GLY A 211 4.05 1.61 -20.53
CA GLY A 211 3.41 2.21 -21.69
C GLY A 211 4.41 2.83 -22.66
N ASP A 212 3.94 3.79 -23.44
CA ASP A 212 4.75 4.47 -24.44
C ASP A 212 5.89 5.31 -23.80
N GLY A 213 7.05 5.35 -24.46
CA GLY A 213 8.22 6.10 -23.97
C GLY A 213 8.82 5.55 -22.68
N ASP A 214 8.69 4.23 -22.47
CA ASP A 214 9.17 3.46 -21.32
C ASP A 214 8.69 3.99 -19.95
N ALA A 215 7.60 4.77 -19.95
CA ALA A 215 6.98 5.28 -18.74
C ALA A 215 5.91 4.30 -18.24
N PRO A 216 5.71 4.15 -16.92
CA PRO A 216 4.51 3.53 -16.39
C PRO A 216 3.26 4.26 -16.90
N ALA A 217 2.14 3.57 -16.96
CA ALA A 217 0.87 4.16 -17.35
C ALA A 217 -0.30 3.57 -16.55
N ILE A 218 -1.40 4.32 -16.48
CA ILE A 218 -2.70 3.75 -16.10
C ILE A 218 -3.17 2.88 -17.27
N ILE A 219 -3.49 1.62 -17.00
CA ILE A 219 -3.85 0.63 -18.01
C ILE A 219 -5.32 0.23 -17.83
N ASP A 220 -6.11 0.38 -18.89
CA ASP A 220 -7.44 -0.22 -18.99
C ASP A 220 -7.28 -1.75 -19.09
N LEU A 221 -7.84 -2.49 -18.13
CA LEU A 221 -7.62 -3.95 -18.06
C LEU A 221 -8.42 -4.71 -19.11
N ALA A 222 -9.53 -4.18 -19.61
CA ALA A 222 -10.32 -4.85 -20.64
C ALA A 222 -9.59 -4.87 -21.99
N THR A 223 -8.98 -3.74 -22.34
CA THR A 223 -8.35 -3.51 -23.66
C THR A 223 -6.83 -3.62 -23.64
N GLY A 224 -6.20 -3.48 -22.47
CA GLY A 224 -4.75 -3.37 -22.34
C GLY A 224 -4.18 -2.05 -22.88
N ARG A 225 -5.01 -1.04 -23.14
CA ARG A 225 -4.55 0.27 -23.64
C ARG A 225 -4.10 1.17 -22.48
N SER A 226 -3.10 2.00 -22.77
CA SER A 226 -2.70 3.10 -21.88
C SER A 226 -3.82 4.15 -21.86
N LYS A 227 -4.43 4.38 -20.69
CA LYS A 227 -5.37 5.50 -20.45
C LYS A 227 -4.60 6.80 -20.27
N GLN A 228 -3.51 6.76 -19.50
CA GLN A 228 -2.71 7.93 -19.16
C GLN A 228 -1.25 7.54 -18.90
N PRO A 229 -0.28 8.14 -19.62
CA PRO A 229 1.13 7.97 -19.29
C PRO A 229 1.47 8.70 -17.99
N LEU A 230 2.26 8.06 -17.14
CA LEU A 230 2.71 8.57 -15.85
C LEU A 230 4.18 8.98 -15.97
N THR A 231 4.41 10.21 -16.41
CA THR A 231 5.73 10.67 -16.89
C THR A 231 6.65 11.25 -15.82
N GLU A 232 6.10 11.66 -14.66
CA GLU A 232 6.87 12.21 -13.53
C GLU A 232 7.94 11.23 -13.02
N PRO A 233 9.12 11.71 -12.57
CA PRO A 233 10.21 10.85 -12.09
C PRO A 233 9.78 9.84 -11.02
N GLY A 234 8.86 10.24 -10.14
CA GLY A 234 8.34 9.39 -9.07
C GLY A 234 7.51 8.20 -9.52
N TYR A 235 6.94 8.22 -10.72
CA TYR A 235 6.32 7.03 -11.29
C TYR A 235 7.38 6.13 -11.92
N ARG A 236 8.28 6.73 -12.72
CA ARG A 236 9.34 5.99 -13.44
C ARG A 236 10.23 5.17 -12.52
N ILE A 237 10.53 5.71 -11.33
CA ILE A 237 11.36 5.02 -10.34
C ILE A 237 10.85 3.62 -9.97
N VAL A 238 9.54 3.36 -10.06
CA VAL A 238 8.95 2.05 -9.78
C VAL A 238 9.50 1.00 -10.75
N ASN A 239 9.50 1.31 -12.05
CA ASN A 239 10.08 0.45 -13.07
C ASN A 239 11.61 0.34 -12.91
N ASP A 240 12.28 1.44 -12.58
CA ASP A 240 13.74 1.47 -12.44
C ASP A 240 14.22 0.63 -11.24
N VAL A 241 13.51 0.69 -10.11
CA VAL A 241 13.80 -0.11 -8.91
C VAL A 241 13.57 -1.59 -9.20
N VAL A 242 12.50 -1.95 -9.92
CA VAL A 242 12.28 -3.33 -10.35
C VAL A 242 13.39 -3.80 -11.31
N ALA A 243 13.82 -2.98 -12.26
CA ALA A 243 14.94 -3.30 -13.15
C ALA A 243 16.25 -3.48 -12.37
N CYS A 244 16.50 -2.63 -11.38
CA CYS A 244 17.67 -2.72 -10.51
C CYS A 244 17.72 -4.08 -9.80
N VAL A 245 16.60 -4.49 -9.18
CA VAL A 245 16.54 -5.74 -8.42
C VAL A 245 16.53 -6.99 -9.30
N THR A 246 15.87 -6.94 -10.47
CA THR A 246 15.69 -8.14 -11.33
C THR A 246 16.81 -8.36 -12.34
N SER A 247 17.50 -7.30 -12.76
CA SER A 247 18.56 -7.34 -13.79
C SER A 247 19.83 -6.56 -13.45
N GLY A 248 19.93 -5.94 -12.27
CA GLY A 248 21.12 -5.16 -11.88
C GLY A 248 21.26 -3.83 -12.63
N THR A 249 20.18 -3.35 -13.26
CA THR A 249 20.18 -2.09 -14.00
C THR A 249 20.37 -0.92 -13.04
N LYS A 250 21.35 -0.06 -13.30
CA LYS A 250 21.58 1.12 -12.47
C LYS A 250 20.42 2.10 -12.60
N LEU A 251 19.98 2.65 -11.47
CA LEU A 251 18.96 3.71 -11.44
C LEU A 251 19.41 4.94 -12.26
N PRO A 252 18.59 5.44 -13.20
CA PRO A 252 18.87 6.66 -13.94
C PRO A 252 19.14 7.86 -13.03
N ALA A 253 19.98 8.79 -13.47
CA ALA A 253 20.25 10.02 -12.69
C ALA A 253 18.97 10.86 -12.47
N SER A 254 18.06 10.85 -13.44
CA SER A 254 16.79 11.58 -13.41
C SER A 254 15.85 11.17 -12.29
N VAL A 255 15.91 9.90 -11.84
CA VAL A 255 15.08 9.41 -10.72
C VAL A 255 15.83 9.44 -9.39
N ARG A 256 17.17 9.54 -9.41
CA ARG A 256 18.02 9.66 -8.21
C ARG A 256 18.05 11.04 -7.60
N GLN A 257 17.77 12.08 -8.39
CA GLN A 257 17.64 13.45 -7.89
C GLN A 257 16.19 13.72 -7.55
N PHE A 258 15.91 13.89 -6.26
CA PHE A 258 14.58 14.29 -5.81
C PHE A 258 14.38 15.79 -6.04
N ALA A 259 13.29 16.13 -6.73
CA ALA A 259 12.74 17.47 -6.79
C ALA A 259 11.23 17.35 -6.56
N PRO A 260 10.64 18.10 -5.60
CA PRO A 260 9.22 17.98 -5.32
C PRO A 260 8.42 18.43 -6.55
N SER A 261 7.49 17.58 -6.99
CA SER A 261 6.51 17.93 -8.03
C SER A 261 5.09 17.85 -7.46
N LEU A 262 4.37 16.77 -7.72
CA LEU A 262 3.08 16.47 -7.12
C LEU A 262 3.27 15.54 -5.91
N TYR A 263 2.38 15.65 -4.92
CA TYR A 263 2.41 14.85 -3.69
C TYR A 263 2.59 13.34 -3.96
N TYR A 264 1.77 12.79 -4.85
CA TYR A 264 1.74 11.35 -5.12
C TYR A 264 3.04 10.79 -5.73
N PRO A 265 3.52 11.28 -6.90
CA PRO A 265 4.80 10.82 -7.44
C PRO A 265 5.98 11.17 -6.53
N SER A 266 5.96 12.32 -5.84
CA SER A 266 7.02 12.66 -4.89
C SER A 266 7.16 11.61 -3.79
N THR A 267 6.03 11.11 -3.27
CA THR A 267 6.01 10.04 -2.27
C THR A 267 6.57 8.72 -2.82
N LEU A 268 6.20 8.33 -4.04
CA LEU A 268 6.74 7.13 -4.69
C LEU A 268 8.24 7.25 -4.94
N GLN A 269 8.73 8.43 -5.32
CA GLN A 269 10.16 8.67 -5.51
C GLN A 269 10.93 8.52 -4.21
N LEU A 270 10.47 9.16 -3.14
CA LEU A 270 11.12 9.08 -1.84
C LEU A 270 11.13 7.65 -1.29
N LEU A 271 10.03 6.90 -1.46
CA LEU A 271 9.98 5.48 -1.09
C LEU A 271 10.82 4.58 -2.01
N GLY A 272 10.99 4.93 -3.29
CA GLY A 272 11.86 4.18 -4.20
C GLY A 272 13.35 4.42 -3.96
N LEU A 273 13.72 5.56 -3.38
CA LEU A 273 15.11 5.93 -3.08
C LEU A 273 15.61 5.42 -1.73
N ALA A 274 14.71 5.29 -0.75
CA ALA A 274 15.03 4.88 0.61
C ALA A 274 15.20 3.36 0.75
#